data_AF-X8J497-F1
#
_entry.id   AF-X8J497-F1
#
_cell.length_a   1.000
_cell.length_b   1.000
_cell.length_c   1.000
_cell.angle_alpha   90.00
_cell.angle_beta   90.00
_cell.angle_gamma   90.00
#
_symmetry.space_group_name_H-M   'P 1'
#
loop_
_entity.id
_entity.type
_entity.pdbx_description
1 polymer ?
#
loop_
_entity_poly.entity_id
_entity_poly.type
_entity_poly.pdbx_seq_one_letter_code
_entity_poly.pdbx_strand_id
1 'polypeptide(L)'
;MSPANKKKKAAAAVRKKQAAAAAAASASPPPAESPIVIPDEEMESSSESETGGQVDLAAQAEVIKERGNDQFRKGQYESAIESYSKAISLNSNEPSYLTNRAASYMALKKFAPALADCQSAASLQSASPVPKTLLRLARCHLALGDVPACLAALRDLPDSTPGIQDVRKKAEGLELHLQRFHEAKAKNEWGAARLALEQAVDAVEGDVPVQWRCWRVECEVARGSWVGAQNAVSDALRLAPNSSEVLTLRGLILFLTNQIPKAIQHAQHALRMDPDCSPARQLLRRAKDVERIKEEGNTFFKAGRLGEAVERYGEALEAIGEAQSEGGGGPLRAVLLSNRATAQFKLKQLEPALEDTNASLALNPDSYKALRTRARIHLELEHFEDAVRDFKAAQESAEGEGAAAAEVRALAEEVRKAEVLLKRSKSKDYYKILNIARDCSDADIKKAYRRESLIHHPDKGGDVEKFKLVGEAYQVLSDPQRRRRYDMGADEDGENASGMGGGMDPMMGMNLAEMLAQMQGGRGGGFGGFGGGGFGGFPGGGGGHGHSHGFGF
;
A
#
# COMPACT_ATOMS: atom_id res chain seq x y z
N MET A 1 4.67 12.64 -38.19
CA MET A 1 3.23 12.86 -38.49
C MET A 1 2.60 13.65 -37.35
N SER A 2 2.08 14.84 -37.64
CA SER A 2 1.63 15.82 -36.64
C SER A 2 0.43 15.34 -35.79
N PRO A 3 0.28 15.74 -34.51
CA PRO A 3 -0.80 15.28 -33.60
C PRO A 3 -2.22 15.48 -34.14
N ALA A 4 -2.40 16.43 -35.06
CA ALA A 4 -3.66 16.68 -35.77
C ALA A 4 -4.09 15.50 -36.67
N ASN A 5 -3.15 14.74 -37.25
CA ASN A 5 -3.46 13.59 -38.10
C ASN A 5 -3.86 12.33 -37.32
N LYS A 6 -3.41 12.18 -36.06
CA LYS A 6 -3.87 11.10 -35.18
C LYS A 6 -5.31 11.32 -34.72
N LYS A 7 -5.70 12.56 -34.40
CA LYS A 7 -7.09 12.91 -34.05
C LYS A 7 -8.05 12.73 -35.23
N LYS A 8 -7.65 13.08 -36.46
CA LYS A 8 -8.48 12.81 -37.67
C LYS A 8 -8.66 11.32 -37.97
N LYS A 9 -7.62 10.49 -37.80
CA LYS A 9 -7.74 9.03 -37.96
C LYS A 9 -8.61 8.38 -36.88
N ALA A 10 -8.52 8.84 -35.63
CA ALA A 10 -9.37 8.34 -34.54
C ALA A 10 -10.85 8.72 -34.73
N ALA A 11 -11.12 9.97 -35.16
CA ALA A 11 -12.49 10.41 -35.46
C ALA A 11 -13.10 9.65 -36.66
N ALA A 12 -12.32 9.33 -37.69
CA ALA A 12 -12.77 8.52 -38.82
C ALA A 12 -13.08 7.06 -38.43
N ALA A 13 -12.31 6.48 -37.50
CA ALA A 13 -12.55 5.13 -36.99
C ALA A 13 -13.82 5.05 -36.13
N VAL A 14 -14.10 6.07 -35.31
CA VAL A 14 -15.34 6.16 -34.50
C VAL A 14 -16.56 6.35 -35.40
N ARG A 15 -16.47 7.19 -36.44
CA ARG A 15 -17.55 7.36 -37.43
C ARG A 15 -17.85 6.08 -38.21
N LYS A 16 -16.82 5.28 -38.53
CA LYS A 16 -17.00 3.98 -39.21
C LYS A 16 -17.63 2.92 -38.29
N LYS A 17 -17.34 2.97 -36.99
CA LYS A 17 -17.93 2.09 -35.97
C LYS A 17 -19.38 2.47 -35.63
N GLN A 18 -19.71 3.76 -35.63
CA GLN A 18 -21.08 4.25 -35.46
C GLN A 18 -21.95 4.04 -36.70
N ALA A 19 -21.38 4.12 -37.92
CA ALA A 19 -22.09 3.78 -39.15
C ALA A 19 -22.39 2.26 -39.24
N ALA A 20 -21.48 1.41 -38.75
CA ALA A 20 -21.73 -0.04 -38.66
C ALA A 20 -22.78 -0.41 -37.60
N ALA A 21 -22.85 0.33 -36.50
CA ALA A 21 -23.87 0.16 -35.46
C ALA A 21 -25.26 0.67 -35.92
N ALA A 22 -25.31 1.75 -36.70
CA ALA A 22 -26.56 2.26 -37.29
C ALA A 22 -27.10 1.35 -38.42
N ALA A 23 -26.22 0.68 -39.17
CA ALA A 23 -26.64 -0.32 -40.16
C ALA A 23 -27.20 -1.60 -39.51
N ALA A 24 -26.77 -1.95 -38.29
CA ALA A 24 -27.29 -3.09 -37.53
C ALA A 24 -28.62 -2.80 -36.81
N ALA A 25 -29.00 -1.52 -36.65
CA ALA A 25 -30.21 -1.10 -35.95
C ALA A 25 -31.42 -0.81 -36.87
N SER A 26 -31.32 -1.11 -38.18
CA SER A 26 -32.39 -0.89 -39.17
C SER A 26 -32.87 -2.16 -39.86
N ALA A 27 -32.54 -3.34 -39.33
CA ALA A 27 -33.11 -4.59 -39.82
C ALA A 27 -34.51 -4.81 -39.20
N SER A 28 -35.53 -4.67 -40.04
CA SER A 28 -36.94 -4.98 -39.73
C SER A 28 -37.12 -6.39 -39.16
N PRO A 29 -38.14 -6.63 -38.31
CA PRO A 29 -38.45 -7.98 -37.83
C PRO A 29 -38.90 -8.88 -38.99
N PRO A 30 -38.62 -10.19 -38.95
CA PRO A 30 -39.09 -11.14 -39.95
C PRO A 30 -40.62 -11.24 -39.91
N PRO A 31 -41.29 -11.53 -41.05
CA PRO A 31 -42.73 -11.62 -41.11
C PRO A 31 -43.23 -12.84 -40.32
N ALA A 32 -44.38 -12.68 -39.67
CA ALA A 32 -45.14 -13.79 -39.11
C ALA A 32 -45.54 -14.74 -40.24
N GLU A 33 -45.09 -15.99 -40.17
CA GLU A 33 -45.55 -17.04 -41.07
C GLU A 33 -46.97 -17.43 -40.71
N SER A 34 -47.88 -17.09 -41.62
CA SER A 34 -49.24 -17.62 -41.74
C SER A 34 -49.24 -19.12 -42.08
N PRO A 35 -50.33 -19.83 -41.78
CA PRO A 35 -50.34 -21.26 -41.52
C PRO A 35 -50.22 -22.09 -42.80
N ILE A 36 -49.43 -23.16 -42.73
CA ILE A 36 -49.44 -24.22 -43.74
C ILE A 36 -50.72 -25.05 -43.53
N VAL A 37 -51.62 -24.94 -44.51
CA VAL A 37 -52.79 -25.81 -44.69
C VAL A 37 -52.27 -27.17 -45.21
N ILE A 38 -52.53 -28.23 -44.45
CA ILE A 38 -52.47 -29.63 -44.88
C ILE A 38 -53.93 -30.14 -44.83
N PRO A 39 -54.43 -30.86 -45.85
CA PRO A 39 -55.86 -31.08 -46.05
C PRO A 39 -56.49 -32.00 -44.99
N ASP A 40 -57.79 -31.76 -44.75
CA ASP A 40 -58.70 -32.58 -43.95
C ASP A 40 -58.62 -34.06 -44.38
N GLU A 41 -58.13 -34.91 -43.48
CA GLU A 41 -58.64 -36.27 -43.33
C GLU A 41 -59.41 -36.31 -42.01
N GLU A 42 -60.73 -36.46 -42.13
CA GLU A 42 -61.63 -36.76 -41.03
C GLU A 42 -61.11 -38.01 -40.29
N MET A 43 -60.59 -37.83 -39.08
CA MET A 43 -60.42 -38.93 -38.15
C MET A 43 -61.47 -38.80 -37.06
N GLU A 44 -62.44 -39.71 -37.16
CA GLU A 44 -63.50 -39.96 -36.20
C GLU A 44 -62.97 -40.05 -34.77
N SER A 45 -63.86 -39.70 -33.84
CA SER A 45 -63.69 -39.96 -32.43
C SER A 45 -63.37 -41.44 -32.18
N SER A 46 -62.17 -41.71 -31.69
CA SER A 46 -61.90 -42.91 -30.90
C SER A 46 -61.05 -42.54 -29.70
N SER A 47 -61.66 -42.71 -28.53
CA SER A 47 -61.00 -42.72 -27.24
C SER A 47 -59.99 -43.88 -27.20
N GLU A 48 -58.71 -43.60 -27.47
CA GLU A 48 -57.62 -44.56 -27.30
C GLU A 48 -56.53 -44.01 -26.36
N SER A 49 -56.58 -44.51 -25.12
CA SER A 49 -55.51 -44.65 -24.12
C SER A 49 -54.25 -43.76 -24.23
N GLU A 50 -54.14 -42.78 -23.33
CA GLU A 50 -52.92 -41.97 -23.05
C GLU A 50 -51.68 -42.77 -22.59
N THR A 51 -51.74 -44.10 -22.53
CA THR A 51 -50.66 -44.95 -22.03
C THR A 51 -49.65 -45.42 -23.08
N GLY A 52 -49.92 -45.22 -24.39
CA GLY A 52 -49.06 -45.72 -25.47
C GLY A 52 -47.83 -44.85 -25.81
N GLY A 53 -47.96 -43.52 -25.76
CA GLY A 53 -46.90 -42.58 -26.16
C GLY A 53 -45.78 -42.39 -25.13
N GLN A 54 -46.08 -42.53 -23.83
CA GLN A 54 -45.07 -42.47 -22.76
C GLN A 54 -44.10 -43.67 -22.79
N VAL A 55 -44.56 -44.83 -23.25
CA VAL A 55 -43.75 -46.07 -23.27
C VAL A 55 -42.67 -46.01 -24.36
N ASP A 56 -42.97 -45.41 -25.51
CA ASP A 56 -42.00 -45.24 -26.61
C ASP A 56 -40.94 -44.18 -26.27
N LEU A 57 -41.33 -43.04 -25.70
CA LEU A 57 -40.39 -42.00 -25.27
C LEU A 57 -39.43 -42.48 -24.17
N ALA A 58 -39.91 -43.29 -23.23
CA ALA A 58 -39.08 -43.91 -22.19
C ALA A 58 -38.07 -44.91 -22.78
N ALA A 59 -38.49 -45.74 -23.75
CA ALA A 59 -37.60 -46.67 -24.43
C ALA A 59 -36.50 -45.95 -25.24
N GLN A 60 -36.87 -44.86 -25.91
CA GLN A 60 -35.91 -43.98 -26.61
C GLN A 60 -34.93 -43.32 -25.65
N ALA A 61 -35.39 -42.88 -24.48
CA ALA A 61 -34.53 -42.31 -23.43
C ALA A 61 -33.48 -43.33 -22.93
N GLU A 62 -33.86 -44.59 -22.76
CA GLU A 62 -32.94 -45.66 -22.36
C GLU A 62 -31.83 -45.93 -23.40
N VAL A 63 -32.18 -45.96 -24.69
CA VAL A 63 -31.18 -46.12 -25.78
C VAL A 63 -30.18 -44.96 -25.78
N ILE A 64 -30.67 -43.73 -25.61
CA ILE A 64 -29.84 -42.54 -25.55
C ILE A 64 -28.95 -42.55 -24.30
N LYS A 65 -29.46 -43.00 -23.15
CA LYS A 65 -28.68 -43.18 -21.93
C LYS A 65 -27.55 -44.19 -22.14
N GLU A 66 -27.80 -45.34 -22.77
CA GLU A 66 -26.73 -46.32 -23.05
C GLU A 66 -25.66 -45.77 -23.99
N ARG A 67 -26.05 -44.99 -25.01
CA ARG A 67 -25.09 -44.24 -25.83
C ARG A 67 -24.23 -43.29 -24.98
N GLY A 68 -24.84 -42.60 -24.02
CA GLY A 68 -24.13 -41.77 -23.04
C GLY A 68 -23.17 -42.57 -22.16
N ASN A 69 -23.58 -43.76 -21.71
CA ASN A 69 -22.73 -44.66 -20.92
C ASN A 69 -21.48 -45.09 -21.71
N ASP A 70 -21.63 -45.40 -23.00
CA ASP A 70 -20.52 -45.76 -23.87
C ASP A 70 -19.55 -44.59 -24.10
N GLN A 71 -20.08 -43.38 -24.29
CA GLN A 71 -19.27 -42.17 -24.39
C GLN A 71 -18.52 -41.90 -23.09
N PHE A 72 -19.18 -42.09 -21.94
CA PHE A 72 -18.57 -41.94 -20.62
C PHE A 72 -17.41 -42.93 -20.42
N ARG A 73 -17.60 -44.21 -20.76
CA ARG A 73 -16.54 -45.24 -20.68
C ARG A 73 -15.34 -44.90 -21.59
N LYS A 74 -15.57 -44.21 -22.70
CA LYS A 74 -14.54 -43.73 -23.63
C LYS A 74 -13.87 -42.41 -23.19
N GLY A 75 -14.27 -41.83 -22.05
CA GLY A 75 -13.76 -40.55 -21.56
C GLY A 75 -14.29 -39.33 -22.32
N GLN A 76 -15.32 -39.49 -23.17
CA GLN A 76 -15.93 -38.41 -23.94
C GLN A 76 -17.05 -37.75 -23.12
N TYR A 77 -16.67 -37.03 -22.06
CA TYR A 77 -17.61 -36.55 -21.05
C TYR A 77 -18.58 -35.48 -21.57
N GLU A 78 -18.13 -34.55 -22.43
CA GLU A 78 -18.98 -33.54 -23.06
C GLU A 78 -20.08 -34.19 -23.91
N SER A 79 -19.70 -35.14 -24.78
CA SER A 79 -20.67 -35.88 -25.61
C SER A 79 -21.64 -36.70 -24.76
N ALA A 80 -21.14 -37.29 -23.66
CA ALA A 80 -21.98 -38.01 -22.71
C ALA A 80 -23.00 -37.08 -22.03
N ILE A 81 -22.59 -35.85 -21.66
CA ILE A 81 -23.50 -34.84 -21.09
C ILE A 81 -24.62 -34.49 -22.08
N GLU A 82 -24.31 -34.34 -23.37
CA GLU A 82 -25.32 -34.08 -24.39
C GLU A 82 -26.32 -35.24 -24.50
N SER A 83 -25.83 -36.48 -24.54
CA SER A 83 -26.67 -37.68 -24.58
C SER A 83 -27.56 -37.78 -23.34
N TYR A 84 -27.03 -37.62 -22.13
CA TYR A 84 -27.84 -37.65 -20.91
C TYR A 84 -28.83 -36.48 -20.84
N SER A 85 -28.48 -35.29 -21.33
CA SER A 85 -29.41 -34.15 -21.37
C SER A 85 -30.58 -34.42 -22.31
N LYS A 86 -30.34 -35.10 -23.45
CA LYS A 86 -31.41 -35.58 -24.34
C LYS A 86 -32.28 -36.63 -23.64
N ALA A 87 -31.68 -37.60 -22.94
CA ALA A 87 -32.45 -38.59 -22.18
C ALA A 87 -33.35 -37.92 -21.11
N ILE A 88 -32.84 -36.92 -20.38
CA ILE A 88 -33.61 -36.15 -19.39
C ILE A 88 -34.76 -35.38 -20.04
N SER A 89 -34.56 -34.85 -21.26
CA SER A 89 -35.64 -34.14 -21.97
C SER A 89 -36.78 -35.07 -22.42
N LEU A 90 -36.49 -36.36 -22.63
CA LEU A 90 -37.50 -37.36 -23.01
C LEU A 90 -38.21 -37.96 -21.78
N ASN A 91 -37.48 -38.14 -20.67
CA ASN A 91 -38.04 -38.59 -19.40
C ASN A 91 -37.28 -37.94 -18.22
N SER A 92 -37.92 -36.95 -17.59
CA SER A 92 -37.35 -36.17 -16.49
C SER A 92 -37.45 -36.85 -15.12
N ASN A 93 -38.27 -37.89 -15.00
CA ASN A 93 -38.58 -38.54 -13.72
C ASN A 93 -37.60 -39.66 -13.36
N GLU A 94 -36.64 -39.96 -14.25
CA GLU A 94 -35.67 -41.03 -14.06
C GLU A 94 -34.36 -40.51 -13.42
N PRO A 95 -34.05 -40.86 -12.15
CA PRO A 95 -32.89 -40.33 -11.45
C PRO A 95 -31.55 -40.78 -12.03
N SER A 96 -31.49 -41.95 -12.69
CA SER A 96 -30.23 -42.48 -13.21
C SER A 96 -29.59 -41.58 -14.26
N TYR A 97 -30.39 -40.88 -15.09
CA TYR A 97 -29.88 -39.97 -16.11
C TYR A 97 -29.19 -38.75 -15.49
N LEU A 98 -29.82 -38.17 -14.46
CA LEU A 98 -29.27 -37.05 -13.68
C LEU A 98 -27.97 -37.46 -13.00
N THR A 99 -27.95 -38.61 -12.32
CA THR A 99 -26.74 -39.06 -11.62
C THR A 99 -25.60 -39.39 -12.59
N ASN A 100 -25.89 -39.92 -13.79
CA ASN A 100 -24.88 -40.19 -14.81
C ASN A 100 -24.35 -38.91 -15.46
N ARG A 101 -25.21 -37.91 -15.71
CA ARG A 101 -24.79 -36.58 -16.15
C ARG A 101 -23.93 -35.87 -15.09
N ALA A 102 -24.32 -35.97 -13.83
CA ALA A 102 -23.52 -35.48 -12.70
C ALA A 102 -22.13 -36.13 -12.68
N ALA A 103 -22.02 -37.43 -12.94
CA ALA A 103 -20.73 -38.11 -13.00
C ALA A 103 -19.83 -37.57 -14.14
N SER A 104 -20.40 -37.30 -15.31
CA SER A 104 -19.67 -36.65 -16.41
C SER A 104 -19.22 -35.24 -16.04
N TYR A 105 -20.07 -34.45 -15.37
CA TYR A 105 -19.71 -33.13 -14.89
C TYR A 105 -18.59 -33.17 -13.84
N MET A 106 -18.65 -34.12 -12.88
CA MET A 106 -17.58 -34.33 -11.89
C MET A 106 -16.26 -34.72 -12.55
N ALA A 107 -16.27 -35.55 -13.59
CA ALA A 107 -15.06 -35.92 -14.34
C ALA A 107 -14.41 -34.71 -15.04
N LEU A 108 -15.21 -33.71 -15.42
CA LEU A 108 -14.76 -32.42 -15.97
C LEU A 108 -14.48 -31.36 -14.88
N LYS A 109 -14.53 -31.72 -13.60
CA LYS A 109 -14.43 -30.81 -12.44
C LYS A 109 -15.48 -29.68 -12.41
N LYS A 110 -16.60 -29.86 -13.12
CA LYS A 110 -17.74 -28.95 -13.11
C LYS A 110 -18.69 -29.32 -11.97
N PHE A 111 -18.29 -29.04 -10.74
CA PHE A 111 -19.02 -29.52 -9.56
C PHE A 111 -20.36 -28.80 -9.30
N ALA A 112 -20.50 -27.53 -9.68
CA ALA A 112 -21.76 -26.79 -9.52
C ALA A 112 -22.95 -27.40 -10.31
N PRO A 113 -22.83 -27.66 -11.63
CA PRO A 113 -23.91 -28.36 -12.34
C PRO A 113 -24.07 -29.82 -11.89
N ALA A 114 -22.98 -30.51 -11.49
CA ALA A 114 -23.07 -31.85 -10.93
C ALA A 114 -23.87 -31.88 -9.63
N LEU A 115 -23.70 -30.87 -8.76
CA LEU A 115 -24.41 -30.73 -7.50
C LEU A 115 -25.91 -30.59 -7.76
N ALA A 116 -26.31 -29.71 -8.69
CA ALA A 116 -27.72 -29.51 -9.05
C ALA A 116 -28.39 -30.79 -9.56
N ASP A 117 -27.68 -31.57 -10.39
CA ASP A 117 -28.17 -32.87 -10.87
C ASP A 117 -28.29 -33.89 -9.71
N CYS A 118 -27.32 -33.92 -8.79
CA CYS A 118 -27.38 -34.81 -7.62
C CYS A 118 -28.52 -34.43 -6.67
N GLN A 119 -28.78 -33.14 -6.45
CA GLN A 119 -29.89 -32.66 -5.61
C GLN A 119 -31.25 -33.00 -6.24
N SER A 120 -31.37 -32.83 -7.55
CA SER A 120 -32.59 -33.21 -8.29
C SER A 120 -32.83 -34.72 -8.21
N ALA A 121 -31.78 -35.53 -8.42
CA ALA A 121 -31.87 -36.98 -8.30
C ALA A 121 -32.21 -37.43 -6.87
N ALA A 122 -31.61 -36.82 -5.85
CA ALA A 122 -31.89 -37.12 -4.44
C ALA A 122 -33.35 -36.78 -4.07
N SER A 123 -33.90 -35.70 -4.65
CA SER A 123 -35.30 -35.31 -4.44
C SER A 123 -36.28 -36.35 -5.01
N LEU A 124 -36.01 -36.84 -6.23
CA LEU A 124 -36.79 -37.93 -6.85
C LEU A 124 -36.66 -39.25 -6.08
N GLN A 125 -35.51 -39.47 -5.44
CA GLN A 125 -35.21 -40.66 -4.63
C GLN A 125 -35.55 -40.50 -3.15
N SER A 126 -36.26 -39.44 -2.75
CA SER A 126 -36.55 -39.18 -1.33
C SER A 126 -37.29 -40.33 -0.63
N ALA A 127 -38.17 -41.03 -1.34
CA ALA A 127 -38.87 -42.22 -0.84
C ALA A 127 -37.98 -43.47 -0.73
N SER A 128 -36.91 -43.55 -1.52
CA SER A 128 -35.94 -44.66 -1.51
C SER A 128 -34.54 -44.14 -1.84
N PRO A 129 -33.82 -43.59 -0.84
CA PRO A 129 -32.52 -42.95 -1.09
C PRO A 129 -31.50 -43.94 -1.63
N VAL A 130 -30.83 -43.56 -2.73
CA VAL A 130 -29.80 -44.41 -3.35
C VAL A 130 -28.41 -43.98 -2.85
N PRO A 131 -27.61 -44.90 -2.24
CA PRO A 131 -26.30 -44.56 -1.68
C PRO A 131 -25.33 -43.93 -2.68
N LYS A 132 -25.37 -44.37 -3.95
CA LYS A 132 -24.55 -43.82 -5.03
C LYS A 132 -24.83 -42.33 -5.30
N THR A 133 -26.10 -41.92 -5.21
CA THR A 133 -26.53 -40.53 -5.40
C THR A 133 -26.04 -39.67 -4.24
N LEU A 134 -26.29 -40.10 -3.01
CA LEU A 134 -25.87 -39.38 -1.80
C LEU A 134 -24.34 -39.25 -1.70
N LEU A 135 -23.59 -40.28 -2.08
CA LEU A 135 -22.12 -40.21 -2.10
C LEU A 135 -21.60 -39.21 -3.15
N ARG A 136 -22.24 -39.15 -4.34
CA ARG A 136 -21.90 -38.13 -5.36
C ARG A 136 -22.27 -36.72 -4.90
N LEU A 137 -23.43 -36.57 -4.24
CA LEU A 137 -23.87 -35.33 -3.63
C LEU A 137 -22.84 -34.83 -2.59
N ALA A 138 -22.42 -35.70 -1.66
CA ALA A 138 -21.40 -35.37 -0.66
C ALA A 138 -20.06 -34.96 -1.31
N ARG A 139 -19.61 -35.68 -2.35
CA ARG A 139 -18.40 -35.33 -3.10
C ARG A 139 -18.50 -33.96 -3.78
N CYS A 140 -19.67 -33.62 -4.33
CA CYS A 140 -19.88 -32.31 -4.95
C CYS A 140 -19.86 -31.19 -3.90
N HIS A 141 -20.51 -31.39 -2.74
CA HIS A 141 -20.45 -30.44 -1.62
C HIS A 141 -19.01 -30.24 -1.12
N LEU A 142 -18.26 -31.32 -0.91
CA LEU A 142 -16.84 -31.25 -0.53
C LEU A 142 -16.01 -30.48 -1.56
N ALA A 143 -16.18 -30.79 -2.85
CA ALA A 143 -15.45 -30.14 -3.94
C ALA A 143 -15.85 -28.67 -4.16
N LEU A 144 -16.93 -28.19 -3.53
CA LEU A 144 -17.33 -26.78 -3.53
C LEU A 144 -17.07 -26.11 -2.17
N GLY A 145 -16.49 -26.81 -1.21
CA GLY A 145 -16.16 -26.29 0.12
C GLY A 145 -17.33 -26.24 1.12
N ASP A 146 -18.47 -26.84 0.79
CA ASP A 146 -19.64 -26.91 1.68
C ASP A 146 -19.52 -28.15 2.60
N VAL A 147 -18.70 -28.01 3.64
CA VAL A 147 -18.44 -29.07 4.62
C VAL A 147 -19.71 -29.49 5.38
N PRO A 148 -20.56 -28.57 5.89
CA PRO A 148 -21.76 -28.98 6.64
C PRO A 148 -22.72 -29.83 5.80
N ALA A 149 -23.00 -29.44 4.55
CA ALA A 149 -23.87 -30.23 3.68
C ALA A 149 -23.22 -31.55 3.25
N CYS A 150 -21.89 -31.57 3.07
CA CYS A 150 -21.16 -32.82 2.84
C CYS A 150 -21.35 -33.81 4.00
N LEU A 151 -21.08 -33.39 5.24
CA LEU A 151 -21.20 -34.26 6.42
C LEU A 151 -22.65 -34.71 6.64
N ALA A 152 -23.64 -33.84 6.37
CA ALA A 152 -25.05 -34.20 6.41
C ALA A 152 -25.38 -35.30 5.39
N ALA A 153 -24.94 -35.17 4.15
CA ALA A 153 -25.16 -36.18 3.10
C ALA A 153 -24.44 -37.51 3.40
N LEU A 154 -23.32 -37.49 4.13
CA LEU A 154 -22.60 -38.69 4.56
C LEU A 154 -23.28 -39.41 5.73
N ARG A 155 -24.04 -38.70 6.57
CA ARG A 155 -24.70 -39.28 7.76
C ARG A 155 -25.75 -40.31 7.38
N ASP A 156 -26.44 -40.09 6.26
CA ASP A 156 -27.54 -40.94 5.81
C ASP A 156 -27.05 -42.16 4.99
N LEU A 157 -25.72 -42.35 4.89
CA LEU A 157 -25.08 -43.45 4.18
C LEU A 157 -24.59 -44.55 5.12
N PRO A 158 -24.75 -45.85 4.75
CA PRO A 158 -24.13 -46.95 5.48
C PRO A 158 -22.59 -46.85 5.46
N ASP A 159 -21.93 -47.15 6.59
CA ASP A 159 -20.47 -47.14 6.69
C ASP A 159 -19.77 -48.16 5.76
N SER A 160 -20.50 -49.16 5.25
CA SER A 160 -20.02 -50.13 4.26
C SER A 160 -19.94 -49.55 2.83
N THR A 161 -20.41 -48.32 2.60
CA THR A 161 -20.40 -47.68 1.28
C THR A 161 -18.97 -47.43 0.80
N PRO A 162 -18.55 -47.95 -0.38
CA PRO A 162 -17.19 -47.77 -0.87
C PRO A 162 -16.80 -46.30 -1.03
N GLY A 163 -15.68 -45.91 -0.44
CA GLY A 163 -15.12 -44.55 -0.51
C GLY A 163 -15.75 -43.54 0.46
N ILE A 164 -16.69 -43.94 1.34
CA ILE A 164 -17.29 -43.03 2.35
C ILE A 164 -16.23 -42.50 3.33
N GLN A 165 -15.32 -43.37 3.78
CA GLN A 165 -14.27 -43.00 4.75
C GLN A 165 -13.28 -41.99 4.17
N ASP A 166 -12.94 -42.11 2.88
CA ASP A 166 -12.05 -41.16 2.21
C ASP A 166 -12.70 -39.77 2.10
N VAL A 167 -13.98 -39.70 1.75
CA VAL A 167 -14.72 -38.42 1.70
C VAL A 167 -14.85 -37.82 3.10
N ARG A 168 -15.16 -38.64 4.12
CA ARG A 168 -15.28 -38.21 5.51
C ARG A 168 -13.97 -37.61 6.02
N LYS A 169 -12.85 -38.32 5.83
CA LYS A 169 -11.52 -37.82 6.23
C LYS A 169 -11.12 -36.52 5.54
N LYS A 170 -11.43 -36.38 4.24
CA LYS A 170 -11.19 -35.12 3.51
C LYS A 170 -12.07 -33.98 4.03
N ALA A 171 -13.35 -34.25 4.34
CA ALA A 171 -14.27 -33.27 4.88
C ALA A 171 -13.84 -32.79 6.27
N GLU A 172 -13.46 -33.69 7.17
CA GLU A 172 -12.92 -33.38 8.50
C GLU A 172 -11.62 -32.57 8.42
N GLY A 173 -10.73 -32.91 7.48
CA GLY A 173 -9.52 -32.14 7.22
C GLY A 173 -9.82 -30.72 6.75
N LEU A 174 -10.76 -30.55 5.82
CA LEU A 174 -11.19 -29.23 5.36
C LEU A 174 -11.87 -28.43 6.49
N GLU A 175 -12.71 -29.07 7.30
CA GLU A 175 -13.33 -28.47 8.47
C GLU A 175 -12.29 -27.90 9.43
N LEU A 176 -11.24 -28.68 9.73
CA LEU A 176 -10.14 -28.26 10.59
C LEU A 176 -9.41 -27.03 10.05
N HIS A 177 -9.18 -26.95 8.74
CA HIS A 177 -8.58 -25.75 8.12
C HIS A 177 -9.49 -24.52 8.28
N LEU A 178 -10.80 -24.66 8.08
CA LEU A 178 -11.76 -23.57 8.26
C LEU A 178 -11.90 -23.14 9.73
N GLN A 179 -11.91 -24.08 10.66
CA GLN A 179 -11.90 -23.79 12.11
C GLN A 179 -10.66 -22.99 12.48
N ARG A 180 -9.46 -23.43 12.06
CA ARG A 180 -8.20 -22.69 12.27
C ARG A 180 -8.23 -21.29 11.67
N PHE A 181 -8.82 -21.14 10.48
CA PHE A 181 -9.01 -19.82 9.87
C PHE A 181 -9.85 -18.90 10.76
N HIS A 182 -11.02 -19.37 11.23
CA HIS A 182 -11.91 -18.59 12.08
C HIS A 182 -11.30 -18.28 13.46
N GLU A 183 -10.60 -19.22 14.07
CA GLU A 183 -9.87 -19.02 15.34
C GLU A 183 -8.76 -17.98 15.20
N ALA A 184 -7.94 -18.09 14.14
CA ALA A 184 -6.88 -17.12 13.87
C ALA A 184 -7.46 -15.73 13.58
N LYS A 185 -8.57 -15.65 12.83
CA LYS A 185 -9.30 -14.41 12.59
C LYS A 185 -9.80 -13.78 13.88
N ALA A 186 -10.37 -14.56 14.79
CA ALA A 186 -10.86 -14.09 16.09
C ALA A 186 -9.73 -13.56 16.98
N LYS A 187 -8.52 -14.10 16.86
CA LYS A 187 -7.31 -13.65 17.57
C LYS A 187 -6.56 -12.51 16.89
N ASN A 188 -7.04 -12.01 15.73
CA ASN A 188 -6.33 -11.06 14.88
C ASN A 188 -4.97 -11.58 14.36
N GLU A 189 -4.78 -12.89 14.30
CA GLU A 189 -3.58 -13.55 13.76
C GLU A 189 -3.70 -13.70 12.24
N TRP A 190 -3.77 -12.58 11.53
CA TRP A 190 -4.08 -12.54 10.09
C TRP A 190 -3.10 -13.32 9.21
N GLY A 191 -1.85 -13.48 9.67
CA GLY A 191 -0.86 -14.35 9.02
C GLY A 191 -1.26 -15.82 9.03
N ALA A 192 -1.65 -16.33 10.20
CA ALA A 192 -2.12 -17.71 10.38
C ALA A 192 -3.49 -17.92 9.71
N ALA A 193 -4.38 -16.92 9.78
CA ALA A 193 -5.67 -16.96 9.09
C ALA A 193 -5.48 -17.10 7.57
N ARG A 194 -4.61 -16.29 6.95
CA ARG A 194 -4.29 -16.42 5.53
C ARG A 194 -3.79 -17.83 5.18
N LEU A 195 -2.85 -18.37 5.95
CA LEU A 195 -2.29 -19.69 5.69
C LEU A 195 -3.34 -20.80 5.81
N ALA A 196 -4.18 -20.76 6.85
CA ALA A 196 -5.26 -21.73 7.03
C ALA A 196 -6.29 -21.66 5.89
N LEU A 197 -6.60 -20.45 5.41
CA LEU A 197 -7.48 -20.25 4.25
C LEU A 197 -6.86 -20.79 2.95
N GLU A 198 -5.56 -20.59 2.73
CA GLU A 198 -4.85 -21.18 1.58
C GLU A 198 -4.90 -22.71 1.62
N GLN A 199 -4.67 -23.32 2.78
CA GLN A 199 -4.83 -24.77 2.95
C GLN A 199 -6.26 -25.26 2.69
N ALA A 200 -7.27 -24.50 3.11
CA ALA A 200 -8.66 -24.81 2.81
C ALA A 200 -8.94 -24.72 1.30
N VAL A 201 -8.42 -23.70 0.61
CA VAL A 201 -8.52 -23.54 -0.84
C VAL A 201 -7.86 -24.70 -1.58
N ASP A 202 -6.66 -25.11 -1.17
CA ASP A 202 -5.91 -26.21 -1.80
C ASP A 202 -6.60 -27.58 -1.62
N ALA A 203 -7.41 -27.73 -0.56
CA ALA A 203 -8.18 -28.94 -0.30
C ALA A 203 -9.46 -29.05 -1.17
N VAL A 204 -9.89 -27.96 -1.81
CA VAL A 204 -11.09 -27.92 -2.67
C VAL A 204 -10.72 -28.20 -4.12
N GLU A 205 -11.45 -29.12 -4.77
CA GLU A 205 -11.16 -29.53 -6.15
C GLU A 205 -11.92 -28.71 -7.22
N GLY A 206 -12.96 -27.99 -6.82
CA GLY A 206 -13.82 -27.18 -7.68
C GLY A 206 -13.61 -25.67 -7.57
N ASP A 207 -14.60 -24.91 -8.03
CA ASP A 207 -14.56 -23.45 -7.92
C ASP A 207 -14.63 -23.06 -6.45
N VAL A 208 -13.57 -22.36 -5.99
CA VAL A 208 -13.52 -21.83 -4.63
C VAL A 208 -14.76 -20.97 -4.37
N PRO A 209 -15.33 -20.93 -3.16
CA PRO A 209 -16.42 -20.01 -2.82
C PRO A 209 -16.07 -18.53 -2.96
N VAL A 210 -17.03 -17.69 -3.35
CA VAL A 210 -16.85 -16.23 -3.41
C VAL A 210 -16.52 -15.66 -2.03
N GLN A 211 -17.17 -16.19 -0.98
CA GLN A 211 -16.92 -15.79 0.40
C GLN A 211 -15.45 -15.98 0.82
N TRP A 212 -14.82 -17.08 0.41
CA TRP A 212 -13.42 -17.35 0.75
C TRP A 212 -12.47 -16.38 0.04
N ARG A 213 -12.83 -15.91 -1.16
CA ARG A 213 -12.09 -14.83 -1.82
C ARG A 213 -12.25 -13.50 -1.09
N CYS A 214 -13.44 -13.21 -0.58
CA CYS A 214 -13.68 -12.03 0.27
C CYS A 214 -12.84 -12.12 1.55
N TRP A 215 -12.79 -13.27 2.21
CA TRP A 215 -11.91 -13.50 3.36
C TRP A 215 -10.43 -13.34 3.04
N ARG A 216 -9.97 -13.77 1.86
CA ARG A 216 -8.60 -13.53 1.41
C ARG A 216 -8.33 -12.02 1.29
N VAL A 217 -9.26 -11.26 0.74
CA VAL A 217 -9.15 -9.79 0.66
C VAL A 217 -9.06 -9.18 2.06
N GLU A 218 -9.93 -9.58 2.99
CA GLU A 218 -9.92 -9.12 4.39
C GLU A 218 -8.58 -9.40 5.07
N CYS A 219 -8.04 -10.61 4.92
CA CYS A 219 -6.73 -10.97 5.46
C CYS A 219 -5.60 -10.10 4.89
N GLU A 220 -5.60 -9.82 3.59
CA GLU A 220 -4.58 -8.95 2.99
C GLU A 220 -4.67 -7.51 3.49
N VAL A 221 -5.89 -6.98 3.61
CA VAL A 221 -6.12 -5.63 4.16
C VAL A 221 -5.64 -5.55 5.60
N ALA A 222 -6.02 -6.50 6.45
CA ALA A 222 -5.67 -6.48 7.87
C ALA A 222 -4.15 -6.64 8.13
N ARG A 223 -3.43 -7.26 7.18
CA ARG A 223 -1.97 -7.36 7.19
C ARG A 223 -1.26 -6.12 6.66
N GLY A 224 -1.97 -5.14 6.12
CA GLY A 224 -1.37 -4.00 5.40
C GLY A 224 -0.73 -4.38 4.06
N SER A 225 -1.05 -5.55 3.51
CA SER A 225 -0.54 -6.01 2.20
C SER A 225 -1.38 -5.40 1.07
N TRP A 226 -1.14 -4.13 0.76
CA TRP A 226 -1.99 -3.37 -0.17
C TRP A 226 -1.97 -3.92 -1.60
N VAL A 227 -0.79 -4.33 -2.09
CA VAL A 227 -0.66 -4.96 -3.41
C VAL A 227 -1.38 -6.31 -3.44
N GLY A 228 -1.22 -7.11 -2.38
CA GLY A 228 -1.93 -8.38 -2.23
C GLY A 228 -3.45 -8.20 -2.21
N ALA A 229 -3.95 -7.21 -1.46
CA ALA A 229 -5.37 -6.88 -1.38
C ALA A 229 -5.94 -6.43 -2.73
N GLN A 230 -5.21 -5.60 -3.48
CA GLN A 230 -5.58 -5.14 -4.82
C GLN A 230 -5.70 -6.31 -5.82
N ASN A 231 -4.76 -7.27 -5.76
CA ASN A 231 -4.80 -8.47 -6.58
C ASN A 231 -5.97 -9.38 -6.18
N ALA A 232 -6.12 -9.66 -4.88
CA ALA A 232 -7.18 -10.53 -4.37
C ALA A 232 -8.59 -10.00 -4.70
N VAL A 233 -8.83 -8.70 -4.60
CA VAL A 233 -10.14 -8.12 -4.92
C VAL A 233 -10.40 -8.12 -6.43
N SER A 234 -9.35 -7.97 -7.25
CA SER A 234 -9.46 -8.06 -8.71
C SER A 234 -9.82 -9.47 -9.16
N ASP A 235 -9.24 -10.49 -8.50
CA ASP A 235 -9.60 -11.89 -8.72
C ASP A 235 -11.06 -12.18 -8.30
N ALA A 236 -11.51 -11.63 -7.18
CA ALA A 236 -12.90 -11.74 -6.74
C ALA A 236 -13.89 -11.08 -7.72
N LEU A 237 -13.57 -9.88 -8.21
CA LEU A 237 -14.40 -9.14 -9.19
C LEU A 237 -14.51 -9.85 -10.53
N ARG A 238 -13.49 -10.62 -10.94
CA ARG A 238 -13.54 -11.37 -12.21
C ARG A 238 -14.65 -12.42 -12.19
N LEU A 239 -14.92 -13.01 -11.03
CA LEU A 239 -15.92 -14.07 -10.86
C LEU A 239 -17.28 -13.52 -10.45
N ALA A 240 -17.29 -12.47 -9.62
CA ALA A 240 -18.51 -11.86 -9.09
C ALA A 240 -18.49 -10.32 -9.30
N PRO A 241 -18.59 -9.84 -10.55
CA PRO A 241 -18.44 -8.41 -10.86
C PRO A 241 -19.54 -7.53 -10.27
N ASN A 242 -20.73 -8.10 -10.02
CA ASN A 242 -21.90 -7.41 -9.49
C ASN A 242 -22.16 -7.71 -8.01
N SER A 243 -21.24 -8.41 -7.31
CA SER A 243 -21.40 -8.65 -5.88
C SER A 243 -21.24 -7.35 -5.09
N SER A 244 -22.25 -6.99 -4.30
CA SER A 244 -22.23 -5.80 -3.44
C SER A 244 -21.10 -5.88 -2.40
N GLU A 245 -20.84 -7.06 -1.85
CA GLU A 245 -19.75 -7.33 -0.90
C GLU A 245 -18.38 -7.08 -1.54
N VAL A 246 -18.12 -7.66 -2.72
CA VAL A 246 -16.84 -7.51 -3.42
C VAL A 246 -16.60 -6.05 -3.86
N LEU A 247 -17.65 -5.38 -4.36
CA LEU A 247 -17.59 -3.96 -4.70
C LEU A 247 -17.33 -3.08 -3.46
N THR A 248 -17.89 -3.44 -2.31
CA THR A 248 -17.63 -2.75 -1.04
C THR A 248 -16.18 -2.93 -0.60
N LEU A 249 -15.64 -4.16 -0.63
CA LEU A 249 -14.23 -4.42 -0.33
C LEU A 249 -13.30 -3.66 -1.28
N ARG A 250 -13.65 -3.57 -2.57
CA ARG A 250 -12.91 -2.75 -3.54
C ARG A 250 -12.91 -1.27 -3.15
N GLY A 251 -14.06 -0.75 -2.75
CA GLY A 251 -14.20 0.60 -2.23
C GLY A 251 -13.35 0.84 -0.98
N LEU A 252 -13.36 -0.11 -0.03
CA LEU A 252 -12.59 -0.02 1.22
C LEU A 252 -11.09 0.04 0.94
N ILE A 253 -10.55 -0.82 0.07
CA ILE A 253 -9.12 -0.78 -0.27
C ILE A 253 -8.77 0.57 -0.92
N LEU A 254 -9.61 1.08 -1.82
CA LEU A 254 -9.39 2.39 -2.45
C LEU A 254 -9.43 3.52 -1.42
N PHE A 255 -10.32 3.43 -0.43
CA PHE A 255 -10.38 4.39 0.67
C PHE A 255 -9.09 4.37 1.49
N LEU A 256 -8.68 3.19 1.98
CA LEU A 256 -7.47 3.01 2.80
C LEU A 256 -6.18 3.39 2.05
N THR A 257 -6.15 3.23 0.73
CA THR A 257 -5.01 3.62 -0.14
C THR A 257 -5.09 5.06 -0.64
N ASN A 258 -5.88 5.93 0.01
CA ASN A 258 -6.01 7.36 -0.30
C ASN A 258 -6.54 7.69 -1.71
N GLN A 259 -7.37 6.81 -2.28
CA GLN A 259 -8.10 7.02 -3.54
C GLN A 259 -9.60 7.26 -3.27
N ILE A 260 -9.89 8.20 -2.36
CA ILE A 260 -11.23 8.45 -1.81
C ILE A 260 -12.32 8.69 -2.88
N PRO A 261 -12.10 9.50 -3.94
CA PRO A 261 -13.11 9.69 -4.98
C PRO A 261 -13.54 8.38 -5.66
N LYS A 262 -12.57 7.48 -5.91
CA LYS A 262 -12.86 6.16 -6.49
C LYS A 262 -13.56 5.25 -5.49
N ALA A 263 -13.19 5.34 -4.21
CA ALA A 263 -13.86 4.60 -3.14
C ALA A 263 -15.35 4.94 -3.07
N ILE A 264 -15.70 6.24 -3.14
CA ILE A 264 -17.08 6.73 -3.20
C ILE A 264 -17.81 6.14 -4.40
N GLN A 265 -17.21 6.13 -5.59
CA GLN A 265 -17.81 5.55 -6.79
C GLN A 265 -18.11 4.05 -6.64
N HIS A 266 -17.18 3.28 -6.05
CA HIS A 266 -17.37 1.85 -5.82
C HIS A 266 -18.42 1.56 -4.75
N ALA A 267 -18.46 2.33 -3.65
CA ALA A 267 -19.49 2.20 -2.63
C ALA A 267 -20.89 2.55 -3.17
N GLN A 268 -21.00 3.59 -4.00
CA GLN A 268 -22.23 3.90 -4.73
C GLN A 268 -22.63 2.78 -5.69
N HIS A 269 -21.66 2.12 -6.35
CA HIS A 269 -21.94 1.00 -7.22
C HIS A 269 -22.46 -0.21 -6.44
N ALA A 270 -21.84 -0.54 -5.31
CA ALA A 270 -22.33 -1.59 -4.42
C ALA A 270 -23.79 -1.33 -3.99
N LEU A 271 -24.13 -0.09 -3.63
CA LEU A 271 -25.50 0.30 -3.26
C LEU A 271 -26.50 0.29 -4.43
N ARG A 272 -26.04 0.40 -5.69
CA ARG A 272 -26.91 0.21 -6.85
C ARG A 272 -27.23 -1.27 -7.08
N MET A 273 -26.30 -2.16 -6.75
CA MET A 273 -26.52 -3.61 -6.84
C MET A 273 -27.39 -4.10 -5.68
N ASP A 274 -27.16 -3.56 -4.49
CA ASP A 274 -27.89 -3.89 -3.26
C ASP A 274 -28.06 -2.63 -2.38
N PRO A 275 -29.24 -1.97 -2.43
CA PRO A 275 -29.53 -0.78 -1.65
C PRO A 275 -29.44 -0.97 -0.13
N ASP A 276 -29.62 -2.21 0.36
CA ASP A 276 -29.66 -2.56 1.78
C ASP A 276 -28.29 -2.99 2.32
N CYS A 277 -27.25 -2.96 1.48
CA CYS A 277 -25.87 -3.23 1.86
C CYS A 277 -25.36 -2.20 2.90
N SER A 278 -25.53 -2.52 4.19
CA SER A 278 -25.10 -1.68 5.31
C SER A 278 -23.60 -1.36 5.27
N PRO A 279 -22.68 -2.32 5.00
CA PRO A 279 -21.25 -2.01 4.88
C PRO A 279 -20.94 -0.97 3.78
N ALA A 280 -21.59 -1.07 2.61
CA ALA A 280 -21.41 -0.10 1.53
C ALA A 280 -21.91 1.30 1.93
N ARG A 281 -23.04 1.37 2.64
CA ARG A 281 -23.61 2.64 3.13
C ARG A 281 -22.71 3.31 4.16
N GLN A 282 -22.17 2.53 5.10
CA GLN A 282 -21.23 3.01 6.11
C GLN A 282 -19.94 3.52 5.46
N LEU A 283 -19.36 2.75 4.54
CA LEU A 283 -18.18 3.14 3.78
C LEU A 283 -18.41 4.44 2.99
N LEU A 284 -19.55 4.55 2.30
CA LEU A 284 -19.87 5.75 1.51
C LEU A 284 -19.95 7.01 2.37
N ARG A 285 -20.61 6.92 3.53
CA ARG A 285 -20.70 8.03 4.49
C ARG A 285 -19.31 8.42 4.99
N ARG A 286 -18.57 7.44 5.52
CA ARG A 286 -17.22 7.63 6.05
C ARG A 286 -16.27 8.23 5.02
N ALA A 287 -16.29 7.74 3.77
CA ALA A 287 -15.44 8.24 2.70
C ALA A 287 -15.75 9.71 2.36
N LYS A 288 -17.02 10.10 2.27
CA LYS A 288 -17.43 11.49 2.03
C LYS A 288 -17.05 12.42 3.18
N ASP A 289 -17.26 11.98 4.42
CA ASP A 289 -16.95 12.76 5.61
C ASP A 289 -15.43 13.02 5.69
N VAL A 290 -14.62 11.98 5.52
CA VAL A 290 -13.15 12.10 5.51
C VAL A 290 -12.65 12.95 4.36
N GLU A 291 -13.22 12.84 3.16
CA GLU A 291 -12.86 13.69 2.03
C GLU A 291 -13.08 15.17 2.34
N ARG A 292 -14.28 15.51 2.84
CA ARG A 292 -14.64 16.88 3.23
C ARG A 292 -13.69 17.43 4.31
N ILE A 293 -13.53 16.70 5.41
CA ILE A 293 -12.72 17.14 6.56
C ILE A 293 -11.24 17.29 6.17
N LYS A 294 -10.71 16.35 5.37
CA LYS A 294 -9.34 16.44 4.84
C LYS A 294 -9.15 17.70 4.01
N GLU A 295 -10.07 18.01 3.09
CA GLU A 295 -9.95 19.21 2.27
C GLU A 295 -10.08 20.49 3.10
N GLU A 296 -10.95 20.52 4.11
CA GLU A 296 -11.00 21.63 5.07
C GLU A 296 -9.65 21.81 5.79
N GLY A 297 -9.05 20.74 6.31
CA GLY A 297 -7.71 20.78 6.90
C GLY A 297 -6.64 21.30 5.93
N ASN A 298 -6.67 20.85 4.68
CA ASN A 298 -5.77 21.32 3.62
C ASN A 298 -5.95 22.83 3.36
N THR A 299 -7.20 23.32 3.35
CA THR A 299 -7.49 24.75 3.14
C THR A 299 -6.98 25.60 4.31
N PHE A 300 -7.19 25.17 5.55
CA PHE A 300 -6.64 25.87 6.73
C PHE A 300 -5.11 25.88 6.74
N PHE A 301 -4.49 24.75 6.38
CA PHE A 301 -3.02 24.67 6.30
C PHE A 301 -2.46 25.64 5.26
N LYS A 302 -3.06 25.70 4.08
CA LYS A 302 -2.69 26.66 3.01
C LYS A 302 -2.92 28.11 3.44
N ALA A 303 -3.95 28.38 4.23
CA ALA A 303 -4.25 29.70 4.78
C ALA A 303 -3.35 30.10 5.97
N GLY A 304 -2.43 29.23 6.41
CA GLY A 304 -1.58 29.49 7.59
C GLY A 304 -2.30 29.34 8.94
N ARG A 305 -3.56 28.90 8.92
CA ARG A 305 -4.41 28.62 10.09
C ARG A 305 -4.06 27.23 10.65
N LEU A 306 -2.85 27.11 11.17
CA LEU A 306 -2.24 25.81 11.49
C LEU A 306 -2.96 25.07 12.62
N GLY A 307 -3.46 25.75 13.65
CA GLY A 307 -4.19 25.11 14.75
C GLY A 307 -5.47 24.43 14.27
N GLU A 308 -6.25 25.13 13.44
CA GLU A 308 -7.49 24.60 12.86
C GLU A 308 -7.23 23.48 11.84
N ALA A 309 -6.10 23.55 11.13
CA ALA A 309 -5.65 22.44 10.29
C ALA A 309 -5.36 21.19 11.12
N VAL A 310 -4.66 21.32 12.26
CA VAL A 310 -4.37 20.21 13.18
C VAL A 310 -5.66 19.56 13.69
N GLU A 311 -6.64 20.37 14.11
CA GLU A 311 -7.95 19.88 14.55
C GLU A 311 -8.67 19.09 13.45
N ARG A 312 -8.81 19.67 12.24
CA ARG A 312 -9.49 18.98 11.14
C ARG A 312 -8.78 17.68 10.73
N TYR A 313 -7.45 17.68 10.68
CA TYR A 313 -6.73 16.43 10.44
C TYR A 313 -6.96 15.41 11.57
N GLY A 314 -7.08 15.85 12.81
CA GLY A 314 -7.47 15.00 13.94
C GLY A 314 -8.84 14.34 13.76
N GLU A 315 -9.86 15.12 13.41
CA GLU A 315 -11.20 14.58 13.14
C GLU A 315 -11.21 13.60 11.97
N ALA A 316 -10.45 13.89 10.91
CA ALA A 316 -10.31 12.97 9.78
C ALA A 316 -9.63 11.66 10.20
N LEU A 317 -8.62 11.72 11.08
CA LEU A 317 -7.95 10.53 11.63
C LEU A 317 -8.88 9.71 12.52
N GLU A 318 -9.75 10.34 13.30
CA GLU A 318 -10.78 9.65 14.09
C GLU A 318 -11.80 8.95 13.17
N ALA A 319 -12.26 9.62 12.12
CA ALA A 319 -13.18 9.05 11.14
C ALA A 319 -12.55 7.92 10.32
N ILE A 320 -11.22 7.93 10.09
CA ILE A 320 -10.49 6.79 9.52
C ILE A 320 -10.28 5.70 10.58
N GLY A 321 -10.09 6.02 11.84
CA GLY A 321 -9.82 5.03 12.87
C GLY A 321 -8.50 4.27 12.66
N GLU A 322 -8.28 3.25 13.49
CA GLU A 322 -7.02 2.51 13.60
C GLU A 322 -7.23 0.99 13.75
N ALA A 323 -8.39 0.49 13.30
CA ALA A 323 -8.73 -0.92 13.42
C ALA A 323 -7.69 -1.79 12.70
N GLN A 324 -7.18 -2.81 13.40
CA GLN A 324 -6.21 -3.75 12.83
C GLN A 324 -6.79 -4.53 11.65
N SER A 325 -8.11 -4.80 11.66
CA SER A 325 -8.83 -5.41 10.53
C SER A 325 -8.79 -4.56 9.25
N GLU A 326 -8.52 -3.26 9.36
CA GLU A 326 -8.33 -2.33 8.25
C GLU A 326 -6.86 -1.91 8.07
N GLY A 327 -5.92 -2.71 8.58
CA GLY A 327 -4.48 -2.44 8.46
C GLY A 327 -4.06 -1.14 9.14
N GLY A 328 -4.70 -0.80 10.27
CA GLY A 328 -4.40 0.42 11.03
C GLY A 328 -4.82 1.71 10.32
N GLY A 329 -5.80 1.66 9.40
CA GLY A 329 -6.24 2.80 8.60
C GLY A 329 -5.40 3.06 7.35
N GLY A 330 -4.34 2.27 7.15
CA GLY A 330 -3.55 2.19 5.93
C GLY A 330 -2.84 3.48 5.50
N PRO A 331 -2.41 3.55 4.21
CA PRO A 331 -1.68 4.69 3.67
C PRO A 331 -2.43 6.02 3.79
N LEU A 332 -3.77 6.01 3.77
CA LEU A 332 -4.58 7.21 4.00
C LEU A 332 -4.33 7.80 5.40
N ARG A 333 -4.35 6.96 6.45
CA ARG A 333 -4.05 7.40 7.81
C ARG A 333 -2.61 7.91 7.92
N ALA A 334 -1.64 7.20 7.31
CA ALA A 334 -0.24 7.63 7.29
C ALA A 334 -0.07 9.03 6.69
N VAL A 335 -0.69 9.29 5.54
CA VAL A 335 -0.64 10.61 4.89
C VAL A 335 -1.21 11.72 5.77
N LEU A 336 -2.33 11.48 6.46
CA LEU A 336 -2.91 12.49 7.35
C LEU A 336 -2.10 12.72 8.62
N LEU A 337 -1.52 11.66 9.20
CA LEU A 337 -0.57 11.80 10.31
C LEU A 337 0.63 12.66 9.91
N SER A 338 1.21 12.42 8.73
CA SER A 338 2.31 13.24 8.20
C SER A 338 1.90 14.71 7.98
N ASN A 339 0.69 14.96 7.47
CA ASN A 339 0.16 16.31 7.29
C ASN A 339 -0.06 17.03 8.64
N ARG A 340 -0.62 16.33 9.63
CA ARG A 340 -0.84 16.86 10.98
C ARG A 340 0.47 17.15 11.70
N ALA A 341 1.43 16.22 11.63
CA ALA A 341 2.79 16.40 12.14
C ALA A 341 3.47 17.64 11.54
N THR A 342 3.32 17.85 10.23
CA THR A 342 3.89 19.04 9.55
C THR A 342 3.26 20.34 10.08
N ALA A 343 1.96 20.34 10.36
CA ALA A 343 1.27 21.49 10.93
C ALA A 343 1.67 21.76 12.39
N GLN A 344 1.77 20.71 13.21
CA GLN A 344 2.24 20.76 14.60
C GLN A 344 3.69 21.23 14.70
N PHE A 345 4.58 20.73 13.84
CA PHE A 345 5.97 21.19 13.74
C PHE A 345 6.06 22.69 13.50
N LYS A 346 5.25 23.22 12.56
CA LYS A 346 5.18 24.67 12.29
C LYS A 346 4.62 25.48 13.48
N LEU A 347 3.83 24.86 14.34
CA LEU A 347 3.35 25.43 15.62
C LEU A 347 4.34 25.27 16.77
N LYS A 348 5.54 24.72 16.53
CA LYS A 348 6.55 24.40 17.55
C LYS A 348 6.08 23.38 18.60
N GLN A 349 5.10 22.55 18.25
CA GLN A 349 4.67 21.40 19.05
C GLN A 349 5.50 20.18 18.63
N LEU A 350 6.71 20.04 19.18
CA LEU A 350 7.69 19.06 18.71
C LEU A 350 7.32 17.62 19.09
N GLU A 351 6.90 17.40 20.33
CA GLU A 351 6.58 16.06 20.85
C GLU A 351 5.36 15.45 20.14
N PRO A 352 4.20 16.13 20.02
CA PRO A 352 3.08 15.59 19.26
C PRO A 352 3.41 15.35 17.78
N ALA A 353 4.21 16.23 17.17
CA ALA A 353 4.65 16.06 15.79
C ALA A 353 5.54 14.82 15.63
N LEU A 354 6.39 14.53 16.61
CA LEU A 354 7.25 13.33 16.61
C LEU A 354 6.42 12.05 16.75
N GLU A 355 5.42 12.05 17.64
CA GLU A 355 4.47 10.95 17.82
C GLU A 355 3.72 10.64 16.52
N ASP A 356 3.13 11.67 15.89
CA ASP A 356 2.41 11.52 14.62
C ASP A 356 3.32 11.02 13.50
N THR A 357 4.56 11.50 13.45
CA THR A 357 5.49 11.07 12.41
C THR A 357 5.93 9.61 12.62
N ASN A 358 6.14 9.19 13.86
CA ASN A 358 6.42 7.79 14.17
C ASN A 358 5.22 6.88 13.83
N ALA A 359 4.00 7.30 14.16
CA ALA A 359 2.79 6.59 13.79
C ALA A 359 2.60 6.51 12.26
N SER A 360 2.92 7.59 11.53
CA SER A 360 2.91 7.61 10.07
C SER A 360 3.91 6.60 9.48
N LEU A 361 5.13 6.56 10.00
CA LEU A 361 6.19 5.68 9.50
C LEU A 361 5.99 4.22 9.90
N ALA A 362 5.27 3.94 10.99
CA ALA A 362 4.84 2.58 11.31
C ALA A 362 3.87 2.01 10.26
N LEU A 363 3.06 2.87 9.62
CA LEU A 363 2.10 2.47 8.58
C LEU A 363 2.68 2.53 7.17
N ASN A 364 3.57 3.50 6.91
CA ASN A 364 4.26 3.67 5.63
C ASN A 364 5.74 4.05 5.87
N PRO A 365 6.63 3.05 6.07
CA PRO A 365 8.03 3.29 6.40
C PRO A 365 8.81 4.10 5.37
N ASP A 366 8.44 3.95 4.10
CA ASP A 366 9.15 4.57 2.97
C ASP A 366 8.65 5.98 2.65
N SER A 367 7.76 6.55 3.47
CA SER A 367 7.23 7.89 3.21
C SER A 367 8.28 8.98 3.38
N TYR A 368 8.86 9.44 2.27
CA TYR A 368 9.90 10.47 2.28
C TYR A 368 9.43 11.79 2.94
N LYS A 369 8.13 12.12 2.86
CA LYS A 369 7.54 13.31 3.50
C LYS A 369 7.51 13.19 5.02
N ALA A 370 7.15 12.02 5.54
CA ALA A 370 7.17 11.74 6.97
C ALA A 370 8.61 11.69 7.49
N LEU A 371 9.51 10.97 6.82
CA LEU A 371 10.94 10.93 7.15
C LEU A 371 11.57 12.34 7.20
N ARG A 372 11.33 13.16 6.18
CA ARG A 372 11.79 14.56 6.14
C ARG A 372 11.24 15.38 7.31
N THR A 373 9.98 15.17 7.68
CA THR A 373 9.36 15.89 8.80
C THR A 373 9.98 15.45 10.13
N ARG A 374 10.20 14.15 10.33
CA ARG A 374 10.88 13.62 11.53
C ARG A 374 12.31 14.14 11.65
N ALA A 375 13.04 14.16 10.55
CA ALA A 375 14.41 14.66 10.50
C ALA A 375 14.48 16.14 10.93
N ARG A 376 13.53 16.97 10.48
CA ARG A 376 13.43 18.38 10.90
C ARG A 376 13.10 18.54 12.38
N ILE A 377 12.24 17.68 12.93
CA ILE A 377 11.95 17.64 14.36
C ILE A 377 13.22 17.26 15.14
N HIS A 378 13.94 16.23 14.71
CA HIS A 378 15.22 15.82 15.30
C HIS A 378 16.28 16.92 15.25
N LEU A 379 16.31 17.74 14.20
CA LEU A 379 17.20 18.91 14.16
C LEU A 379 16.87 19.94 15.27
N GLU A 380 15.59 20.25 15.49
CA GLU A 380 15.17 21.18 16.55
C GLU A 380 15.42 20.60 17.96
N LEU A 381 15.38 19.27 18.09
CA LEU A 381 15.73 18.56 19.33
C LEU A 381 17.24 18.30 19.49
N GLU A 382 18.07 18.78 18.56
CA GLU A 382 19.53 18.56 18.53
C GLU A 382 19.95 17.07 18.46
N HIS A 383 19.05 16.19 18.03
CA HIS A 383 19.34 14.78 17.76
C HIS A 383 19.93 14.63 16.34
N PHE A 384 21.11 15.21 16.13
CA PHE A 384 21.69 15.37 14.78
C PHE A 384 21.97 14.04 14.06
N GLU A 385 22.31 12.98 14.78
CA GLU A 385 22.56 11.66 14.19
C GLU A 385 21.29 11.06 13.58
N ASP A 386 20.18 11.14 14.31
CA ASP A 386 18.88 10.65 13.85
C ASP A 386 18.36 11.51 12.69
N ALA A 387 18.55 12.83 12.77
CA ALA A 387 18.19 13.74 11.68
C ALA A 387 18.89 13.41 10.37
N VAL A 388 20.22 13.19 10.39
CA VAL A 388 20.99 12.82 9.19
C VAL A 388 20.51 11.47 8.64
N ARG A 389 20.25 10.49 9.52
CA ARG A 389 19.74 9.17 9.13
C ARG A 389 18.41 9.28 8.39
N ASP A 390 17.46 10.03 8.96
CA ASP A 390 16.12 10.21 8.38
C ASP A 390 16.15 11.03 7.09
N PHE A 391 16.98 12.07 6.98
CA PHE A 391 17.09 12.83 5.72
C PHE A 391 17.68 11.98 4.58
N LYS A 392 18.67 11.13 4.87
CA LYS A 392 19.23 10.21 3.86
C LYS A 392 18.19 9.19 3.41
N ALA A 393 17.49 8.57 4.36
CA ALA A 393 16.39 7.68 4.03
C ALA A 393 15.30 8.40 3.21
N ALA A 394 14.94 9.64 3.57
CA ALA A 394 13.98 10.44 2.81
C ALA A 394 14.46 10.71 1.38
N GLN A 395 15.75 11.00 1.18
CA GLN A 395 16.30 11.21 -0.16
C GLN A 395 16.23 9.93 -1.00
N GLU A 396 16.66 8.80 -0.46
CA GLU A 396 16.62 7.49 -1.13
C GLU A 396 15.18 7.11 -1.53
N SER A 397 14.23 7.25 -0.59
CA SER A 397 12.80 7.00 -0.85
C SER A 397 12.22 7.95 -1.90
N ALA A 398 12.57 9.24 -1.86
CA ALA A 398 12.10 10.22 -2.85
C ALA A 398 12.61 9.92 -4.26
N GLU A 399 13.86 9.46 -4.40
CA GLU A 399 14.42 9.02 -5.68
C GLU A 399 13.73 7.75 -6.18
N GLY A 400 13.47 6.77 -5.30
CA GLY A 400 12.76 5.54 -5.62
C GLY A 400 11.29 5.75 -6.03
N GLU A 401 10.58 6.69 -5.39
CA GLU A 401 9.20 7.07 -5.74
C GLU A 401 9.10 7.94 -7.00
N GLY A 402 10.23 8.42 -7.53
CA GLY A 402 10.25 9.32 -8.68
C GLY A 402 9.74 10.73 -8.37
N ALA A 403 10.05 11.24 -7.18
CA ALA A 403 9.72 12.61 -6.77
C ALA A 403 10.34 13.64 -7.73
N ALA A 404 9.77 14.86 -7.75
CA ALA A 404 10.26 15.91 -8.63
C ALA A 404 11.74 16.23 -8.36
N ALA A 405 12.53 16.45 -9.41
CA ALA A 405 13.96 16.75 -9.27
C ALA A 405 14.26 17.94 -8.35
N ALA A 406 13.33 18.91 -8.24
CA ALA A 406 13.44 20.01 -7.30
C ALA A 406 13.33 19.56 -5.84
N GLU A 407 12.46 18.60 -5.53
CA GLU A 407 12.31 18.03 -4.18
C GLU A 407 13.53 17.20 -3.79
N VAL A 408 14.03 16.36 -4.69
CA VAL A 408 15.26 15.59 -4.47
C VAL A 408 16.45 16.51 -4.19
N ARG A 409 16.61 17.60 -4.97
CA ARG A 409 17.63 18.62 -4.71
C ARG A 409 17.45 19.31 -3.36
N ALA A 410 16.22 19.66 -2.99
CA ALA A 410 15.95 20.29 -1.69
C ALA A 410 16.26 19.34 -0.51
N LEU A 411 15.98 18.04 -0.65
CA LEU A 411 16.36 17.03 0.32
C LEU A 411 17.89 16.90 0.43
N ALA A 412 18.60 16.85 -0.71
CA ALA A 412 20.07 16.80 -0.71
C ALA A 412 20.70 18.04 -0.02
N GLU A 413 20.09 19.22 -0.15
CA GLU A 413 20.51 20.41 0.60
C GLU A 413 20.24 20.29 2.10
N GLU A 414 19.10 19.72 2.50
CA GLU A 414 18.79 19.45 3.91
C GLU A 414 19.72 18.41 4.53
N VAL A 415 20.07 17.35 3.79
CA VAL A 415 21.08 16.36 4.19
C VAL A 415 22.41 17.05 4.48
N ARG A 416 22.93 17.85 3.52
CA ARG A 416 24.21 18.56 3.72
C ARG A 416 24.19 19.46 4.94
N LYS A 417 23.09 20.20 5.16
CA LYS A 417 22.93 21.06 6.35
C LYS A 417 22.94 20.24 7.63
N ALA A 418 22.22 19.12 7.67
CA ALA A 418 22.19 18.23 8.83
C ALA A 418 23.57 17.60 9.11
N GLU A 419 24.31 17.22 8.07
CA GLU A 419 25.68 16.68 8.20
C GLU A 419 26.66 17.72 8.75
N VAL A 420 26.57 18.97 8.29
CA VAL A 420 27.38 20.08 8.84
C VAL A 420 27.06 20.29 10.32
N LEU A 421 25.77 20.26 10.70
CA LEU A 421 25.35 20.40 12.10
C LEU A 421 25.83 19.23 12.96
N LEU A 422 25.73 17.99 12.47
CA LEU A 422 26.24 16.80 13.15
C LEU A 422 27.77 16.86 13.34
N LYS A 423 28.49 17.28 12.30
CA LYS A 423 29.94 17.44 12.39
C LYS A 423 30.29 18.50 13.43
N ARG A 424 29.56 19.62 13.44
CA ARG A 424 29.75 20.70 14.40
C ARG A 424 29.39 20.30 15.83
N SER A 425 28.41 19.42 16.04
CA SER A 425 28.07 18.92 17.37
C SER A 425 29.12 17.95 17.92
N LYS A 426 29.83 17.25 17.02
CA LYS A 426 30.94 16.33 17.34
C LYS A 426 32.30 17.03 17.43
N SER A 427 32.46 18.18 16.76
CA SER A 427 33.71 18.91 16.78
C SER A 427 33.89 19.65 18.12
N LYS A 428 35.15 19.84 18.50
CA LYS A 428 35.52 20.61 19.69
C LYS A 428 35.02 22.04 19.52
N ASP A 429 34.22 22.55 20.47
CA ASP A 429 33.82 23.97 20.47
C ASP A 429 34.98 24.82 21.01
N TYR A 430 35.82 25.34 20.12
CA TYR A 430 36.99 26.13 20.49
C TYR A 430 36.62 27.44 21.21
N TYR A 431 35.44 28.00 20.95
CA TYR A 431 34.95 29.18 21.67
C TYR A 431 34.58 28.82 23.12
N LYS A 432 33.97 27.66 23.32
CA LYS A 432 33.67 27.13 24.66
C LYS A 432 34.93 26.76 25.42
N ILE A 433 35.95 26.21 24.74
CA ILE A 433 37.26 25.89 25.33
C ILE A 433 37.98 27.16 25.81
N LEU A 434 37.93 28.26 25.03
CA LEU A 434 38.49 29.55 25.45
C LEU A 434 37.56 30.35 26.37
N ASN A 435 36.34 29.86 26.62
CA ASN A 435 35.31 30.51 27.43
C ASN A 435 35.03 31.96 26.97
N ILE A 436 34.74 32.10 25.67
CA ILE A 436 34.40 33.35 24.98
C ILE A 436 33.16 33.15 24.09
N ALA A 437 32.44 34.23 23.81
CA ALA A 437 31.31 34.21 22.88
C ALA A 437 31.78 34.12 21.41
N ARG A 438 30.93 33.65 20.51
CA ARG A 438 31.28 33.44 19.08
C ARG A 438 31.46 34.75 18.31
N ASP A 439 30.77 35.80 18.73
CA ASP A 439 30.87 37.17 18.21
C ASP A 439 32.06 37.96 18.81
N CYS A 440 32.97 37.29 19.52
CA CYS A 440 34.14 37.90 20.13
C CYS A 440 35.08 38.54 19.12
N SER A 441 35.78 39.59 19.57
CA SER A 441 36.82 40.25 18.80
C SER A 441 38.14 39.46 18.85
N ASP A 442 39.03 39.71 17.89
CA ASP A 442 40.36 39.07 17.87
C ASP A 442 41.18 39.40 19.13
N ALA A 443 40.92 40.55 19.77
CA ALA A 443 41.53 40.92 21.03
C ALA A 443 41.04 40.05 22.19
N ASP A 444 39.75 39.69 22.20
CA ASP A 444 39.16 38.82 23.22
C ASP A 444 39.70 37.40 23.12
N ILE A 445 39.89 36.88 21.90
CA ILE A 445 40.51 35.56 21.65
C ILE A 445 41.92 35.52 22.25
N LYS A 446 42.75 36.54 21.98
CA LYS A 446 44.11 36.65 22.53
C LYS A 446 44.12 36.78 24.05
N LYS A 447 43.17 37.53 24.62
CA LYS A 447 43.04 37.72 26.07
C LYS A 447 42.60 36.43 26.75
N ALA A 448 41.64 35.73 26.17
CA ALA A 448 41.14 34.46 26.65
C ALA A 448 42.20 33.36 26.60
N TYR A 449 42.94 33.25 25.50
CA TYR A 449 44.07 32.32 25.40
C TYR A 449 45.09 32.54 26.53
N ARG A 450 45.54 33.78 26.76
CA ARG A 450 46.46 34.08 27.85
C ARG A 450 45.90 33.69 29.22
N ARG A 451 44.61 33.92 29.46
CA ARG A 451 43.93 33.57 30.71
C ARG A 451 43.87 32.04 30.90
N GLU A 452 43.32 31.33 29.94
CA GLU A 452 43.11 29.88 30.03
C GLU A 452 44.44 29.10 30.02
N SER A 453 45.44 29.54 29.24
CA SER A 453 46.78 28.95 29.27
C SER A 453 47.46 29.12 30.63
N LEU A 454 47.25 30.24 31.32
CA LEU A 454 47.80 30.47 32.66
C LEU A 454 47.14 29.58 33.72
N ILE A 455 45.84 29.31 33.58
CA ILE A 455 45.06 28.46 34.48
C ILE A 455 45.45 26.99 34.31
N HIS A 456 45.58 26.54 33.06
CA HIS A 456 45.83 25.13 32.74
C HIS A 456 47.33 24.78 32.60
N HIS A 457 48.25 25.72 32.86
CA HIS A 457 49.68 25.47 32.71
C HIS A 457 50.17 24.29 33.57
N PRO A 458 50.95 23.32 33.02
CA PRO A 458 51.42 22.15 33.76
C PRO A 458 52.21 22.50 35.03
N ASP A 459 53.09 23.50 34.94
CA ASP A 459 53.93 23.95 36.07
C ASP A 459 53.13 24.60 37.22
N LYS A 460 51.87 24.98 36.98
CA LYS A 460 50.97 25.54 38.00
C LYS A 460 49.98 24.51 38.54
N GLY A 461 50.19 23.22 38.24
CA GLY A 461 49.28 22.14 38.62
C GLY A 461 48.01 22.08 37.78
N GLY A 462 48.03 22.68 36.58
CA GLY A 462 46.91 22.67 35.65
C GLY A 462 46.76 21.36 34.87
N ASP A 463 45.58 21.16 34.32
CA ASP A 463 45.24 20.00 33.48
C ASP A 463 45.94 20.08 32.11
N VAL A 464 46.88 19.16 31.88
CA VAL A 464 47.72 19.08 30.67
C VAL A 464 46.87 18.89 29.41
N GLU A 465 45.76 18.14 29.48
CA GLU A 465 44.90 17.90 28.33
C GLU A 465 44.10 19.17 27.97
N LYS A 466 43.62 19.90 28.98
CA LYS A 466 42.99 21.22 28.75
C LYS A 466 43.97 22.25 28.22
N PHE A 467 45.22 22.23 28.66
CA PHE A 467 46.26 23.13 28.14
C PHE A 467 46.50 22.91 26.64
N LYS A 468 46.56 21.64 26.19
CA LYS A 468 46.65 21.30 24.77
C LYS A 468 45.44 21.81 23.99
N LEU A 469 44.23 21.60 24.50
CA LEU A 469 42.97 22.04 23.88
C LEU A 469 42.89 23.57 23.76
N VAL A 470 43.38 24.32 24.75
CA VAL A 470 43.45 25.79 24.72
C VAL A 470 44.42 26.28 23.64
N GLY A 471 45.57 25.61 23.48
CA GLY A 471 46.53 25.88 22.40
C GLY A 471 45.94 25.63 21.02
N GLU A 472 45.28 24.48 20.85
CA GLU A 472 44.57 24.11 19.62
C GLU A 472 43.47 25.13 19.27
N ALA A 473 42.66 25.51 20.26
CA ALA A 473 41.59 26.50 20.10
C ALA A 473 42.11 27.86 19.64
N TYR A 474 43.23 28.33 20.20
CA TYR A 474 43.84 29.59 19.80
C TYR A 474 44.42 29.52 18.38
N GLN A 475 45.05 28.41 17.98
CA GLN A 475 45.58 28.25 16.61
C GLN A 475 44.48 28.34 15.54
N VAL A 476 43.30 27.80 15.82
CA VAL A 476 42.18 27.82 14.88
C VAL A 476 41.47 29.18 14.89
N LEU A 477 41.23 29.75 16.07
CA LEU A 477 40.43 30.98 16.20
C LEU A 477 41.22 32.27 15.96
N SER A 478 42.55 32.28 16.14
CA SER A 478 43.37 33.50 15.97
C SER A 478 43.63 33.89 14.52
N ASP A 479 43.50 32.95 13.57
CA ASP A 479 43.61 33.19 12.14
C ASP A 479 42.22 33.44 11.52
N PRO A 480 41.95 34.59 10.88
CA PRO A 480 40.64 34.91 10.33
C PRO A 480 40.12 33.92 9.27
N GLN A 481 41.01 33.32 8.48
CA GLN A 481 40.64 32.34 7.45
C GLN A 481 40.32 30.98 8.08
N ARG A 482 41.11 30.53 9.05
CA ARG A 482 40.82 29.29 9.81
C ARG A 482 39.57 29.42 10.66
N ARG A 483 39.39 30.56 11.35
CA ARG A 483 38.16 30.88 12.10
C ARG A 483 36.94 30.83 11.18
N ARG A 484 37.02 31.46 10.00
CA ARG A 484 35.92 31.41 9.02
C ARG A 484 35.65 29.99 8.50
N ARG A 485 36.70 29.20 8.22
CA ARG A 485 36.55 27.80 7.80
C ARG A 485 35.88 26.96 8.89
N TYR A 486 36.35 27.10 10.13
CA TYR A 486 35.78 26.48 11.31
C TYR A 486 34.30 26.87 11.52
N ASP A 487 33.98 28.17 11.43
CA ASP A 487 32.61 28.68 11.57
C ASP A 487 31.68 28.19 10.44
N MET A 488 32.23 27.95 9.25
CA MET A 488 31.52 27.39 8.10
C MET A 488 31.46 25.84 8.11
N GLY A 489 32.09 25.18 9.10
CA GLY A 489 32.16 23.71 9.18
C GLY A 489 33.06 23.06 8.11
N ALA A 490 33.84 23.84 7.37
CA ALA A 490 34.76 23.37 6.35
C ALA A 490 35.90 22.55 6.99
N ASP A 491 36.28 21.45 6.33
CA ASP A 491 37.25 20.46 6.82
C ASP A 491 38.61 21.07 7.23
N GLU A 492 39.08 20.75 8.44
CA GLU A 492 40.52 20.73 8.75
C GLU A 492 41.08 19.29 8.83
N ASP A 493 40.22 18.26 8.93
CA ASP A 493 40.66 16.86 9.01
C ASP A 493 40.91 16.19 7.65
N GLY A 494 40.67 16.91 6.53
CA GLY A 494 40.79 16.38 5.16
C GLY A 494 42.10 16.69 4.43
N GLU A 495 42.96 17.56 4.97
CA GLU A 495 44.17 18.02 4.27
C GLU A 495 45.49 17.43 4.78
N ASN A 496 45.45 16.32 5.53
CA ASN A 496 46.68 15.63 5.96
C ASN A 496 46.93 14.27 5.28
N ALA A 497 46.24 13.95 4.18
CA ALA A 497 46.40 12.65 3.50
C ALA A 497 46.63 12.68 1.98
N SER A 498 46.69 13.82 1.29
CA SER A 498 46.96 13.82 -0.18
C SER A 498 47.48 15.18 -0.67
N GLY A 499 48.81 15.35 -0.70
CA GLY A 499 49.43 16.57 -1.20
C GLY A 499 50.96 16.53 -1.21
N MET A 500 51.53 15.47 -1.77
CA MET A 500 52.96 15.36 -2.01
C MET A 500 53.34 16.32 -3.15
N GLY A 501 54.08 17.40 -2.86
CA GLY A 501 54.46 18.38 -3.88
C GLY A 501 55.34 19.55 -3.43
N GLY A 502 56.64 19.29 -3.17
CA GLY A 502 57.73 20.19 -3.58
C GLY A 502 58.24 21.29 -2.63
N GLY A 503 59.24 20.93 -1.81
CA GLY A 503 60.51 21.66 -1.60
C GLY A 503 60.54 23.09 -1.02
N MET A 504 60.98 23.24 0.24
CA MET A 504 62.15 24.06 0.65
C MET A 504 62.41 23.94 2.18
N ASP A 505 63.64 23.57 2.54
CA ASP A 505 64.43 23.63 3.79
C ASP A 505 63.87 23.36 5.23
N PRO A 506 64.60 22.58 6.06
CA PRO A 506 64.24 22.26 7.45
C PRO A 506 65.01 23.11 8.48
N MET A 507 64.41 24.19 9.01
CA MET A 507 64.94 24.90 10.20
C MET A 507 63.93 25.95 10.72
N MET A 508 62.91 25.54 11.48
CA MET A 508 62.18 26.44 12.41
C MET A 508 61.45 25.61 13.48
N GLY A 509 62.22 24.90 14.30
CA GLY A 509 61.77 24.46 15.62
C GLY A 509 62.23 25.47 16.67
N MET A 510 61.67 26.69 16.68
CA MET A 510 61.91 27.64 17.77
C MET A 510 60.71 27.66 18.72
N ASN A 511 61.02 27.37 19.97
CA ASN A 511 60.10 27.24 21.09
C ASN A 511 59.66 28.64 21.57
N LEU A 512 58.36 28.92 21.62
CA LEU A 512 57.80 30.24 21.97
C LEU A 512 58.12 30.66 23.43
N ALA A 513 58.50 29.70 24.28
CA ALA A 513 59.01 29.95 25.63
C ALA A 513 60.36 30.69 25.64
N GLU A 514 61.17 30.53 24.59
CA GLU A 514 62.52 31.12 24.48
C GLU A 514 62.47 32.56 23.92
N MET A 515 61.46 32.85 23.09
CA MET A 515 61.21 34.19 22.54
C MET A 515 60.72 35.19 23.60
N LEU A 516 59.96 34.71 24.61
CA LEU A 516 59.44 35.57 25.68
C LEU A 516 60.53 35.96 26.70
N ALA A 517 61.54 35.12 26.89
CA ALA A 517 62.69 35.39 27.75
C ALA A 517 63.61 36.48 27.17
N GLN A 518 63.64 36.64 25.85
CA GLN A 518 64.49 37.61 25.16
C GLN A 518 63.86 39.02 25.06
N MET A 519 62.55 39.15 25.30
CA MET A 519 61.83 40.43 25.18
C MET A 519 61.87 41.30 26.46
N GLN A 520 62.31 40.76 27.60
CA GLN A 520 62.38 41.49 28.88
C GLN A 520 63.74 42.15 29.15
N GLY A 521 64.74 41.96 28.27
CA GLY A 521 66.08 42.53 28.41
C GLY A 521 66.58 43.18 27.13
N GLY A 522 66.18 44.42 26.84
CA GLY A 522 66.58 45.10 25.60
C GLY A 522 66.18 46.57 25.51
N ARG A 523 66.97 47.40 26.18
CA ARG A 523 66.96 48.87 26.20
C ARG A 523 67.16 49.48 24.79
N GLY A 524 66.36 50.50 24.43
CA GLY A 524 66.86 51.61 23.60
C GLY A 524 66.03 52.07 22.38
N GLY A 525 65.39 53.24 22.51
CA GLY A 525 65.58 54.37 21.59
C GLY A 525 64.68 54.54 20.36
N GLY A 526 63.97 55.68 20.31
CA GLY A 526 63.99 56.55 19.13
C GLY A 526 62.69 56.77 18.33
N PHE A 527 62.04 57.92 18.59
CA PHE A 527 61.46 58.90 17.64
C PHE A 527 60.67 58.41 16.40
N GLY A 528 59.36 58.72 16.28
CA GLY A 528 58.80 59.95 15.69
C GLY A 528 58.22 59.62 14.28
N GLY A 529 57.14 60.17 13.71
CA GLY A 529 56.14 61.21 13.98
C GLY A 529 55.26 61.37 12.70
N PHE A 530 54.18 62.18 12.79
CA PHE A 530 53.30 62.67 11.69
C PHE A 530 52.42 61.62 10.96
N GLY A 531 51.18 61.82 10.53
CA GLY A 531 50.27 62.96 10.22
C GLY A 531 49.33 62.36 9.14
N GLY A 532 48.00 62.48 9.09
CA GLY A 532 47.13 63.64 9.08
C GLY A 532 46.21 63.55 7.84
N GLY A 533 44.88 63.64 8.04
CA GLY A 533 43.93 64.32 7.11
C GLY A 533 43.24 63.55 5.96
N GLY A 534 41.93 63.83 5.78
CA GLY A 534 41.24 63.84 4.47
C GLY A 534 40.07 62.84 4.30
N PHE A 535 38.84 63.12 4.78
CA PHE A 535 37.70 63.75 4.09
C PHE A 535 37.11 63.03 2.84
N GLY A 536 35.83 62.64 2.94
CA GLY A 536 34.81 62.94 1.90
C GLY A 536 34.15 61.78 1.15
N GLY A 537 32.80 61.68 1.26
CA GLY A 537 31.94 61.28 0.12
C GLY A 537 30.96 60.10 0.30
N PHE A 538 29.70 60.41 0.59
CA PHE A 538 28.48 59.64 0.23
C PHE A 538 27.68 60.54 -0.76
N PRO A 539 26.56 60.15 -1.46
CA PRO A 539 25.72 58.93 -1.34
C PRO A 539 25.09 58.36 -2.65
N GLY A 540 24.29 57.30 -2.51
CA GLY A 540 23.12 56.98 -3.37
C GLY A 540 23.39 55.91 -4.43
N GLY A 541 22.51 54.98 -4.80
CA GLY A 541 21.11 54.59 -4.53
C GLY A 541 20.93 53.23 -5.25
N GLY A 542 20.06 52.29 -4.86
CA GLY A 542 18.61 52.36 -5.02
C GLY A 542 18.12 51.11 -5.80
N GLY A 543 17.14 50.39 -5.22
CA GLY A 543 16.15 49.51 -5.87
C GLY A 543 16.64 48.17 -6.45
N GLY A 544 16.10 46.99 -6.11
CA GLY A 544 14.78 46.68 -5.56
C GLY A 544 14.09 45.67 -6.47
N HIS A 545 14.27 44.39 -6.14
CA HIS A 545 13.72 43.21 -6.82
C HIS A 545 12.19 43.10 -6.73
N GLY A 546 11.61 42.45 -7.74
CA GLY A 546 10.38 41.68 -7.57
C GLY A 546 9.88 41.18 -8.92
N HIS A 547 9.72 39.86 -9.08
CA HIS A 547 8.58 39.23 -9.77
C HIS A 547 8.51 37.74 -9.42
N SER A 548 7.26 37.33 -9.21
CA SER A 548 6.70 36.09 -8.68
C SER A 548 6.67 34.92 -9.68
N HIS A 549 6.77 33.68 -9.21
CA HIS A 549 6.24 32.50 -9.91
C HIS A 549 5.56 31.51 -8.94
N GLY A 550 4.32 31.15 -9.28
CA GLY A 550 3.52 30.12 -8.61
C GLY A 550 3.64 28.75 -9.29
N PHE A 551 3.12 27.71 -8.63
CA PHE A 551 3.00 26.36 -9.16
C PHE A 551 1.72 25.67 -8.64
N GLY A 552 0.97 25.05 -9.56
CA GLY A 552 0.10 23.88 -9.35
C GLY A 552 0.89 22.59 -9.61
N PHE A 553 0.39 21.36 -9.44
CA PHE A 553 -0.93 20.78 -9.20
C PHE A 553 -0.79 19.63 -8.21
#